data_AF-D0IF10-F1
#
_entry.id   AF-D0IF10-F1
#
_cell.length_a   1.000
_cell.length_b   1.000
_cell.length_c   1.000
_cell.angle_alpha   90.00
_cell.angle_beta   90.00
_cell.angle_gamma   90.00
#
_symmetry.space_group_name_H-M   'P 1'
#
loop_
_entity.id
_entity.type
_entity.pdbx_description
1 polymer ?
#
loop_
_entity_poly.entity_id
_entity_poly.type
_entity_poly.pdbx_seq_one_letter_code
_entity_poly.pdbx_strand_id
1 'polypeptide(L)'
;MPLRNILSALLFYLLVLIYFSGFYQAVQSQVVVAVILTLLLPILFWRLVKPVDNQQEITRILILESAFNLLCVVALLHIIPFSVMDKAFMVFFVFQAGGFLLVQKRKKAWLSLAVSLCLSFAILVWIVQAGQTQLLDSGHLQLFGTPVPWQLKAIYTLWLLQLLLVEYRYILPKVTLLLAHLASLTIALQAEDFFHARIVTASHFLFLSLCFDFKNREWGGNEFAALPLLGKLHNPNVSKVINYVCLSVALLCALHLASTLTLPIL
;
A
#
# COMPACT_ATOMS: atom_id res chain seq x y z
N MET A 1 -5.20 -24.49 -21.46
CA MET A 1 -4.31 -23.34 -21.13
C MET A 1 -4.90 -22.33 -20.13
N PRO A 2 -6.14 -21.82 -20.23
CA PRO A 2 -6.61 -20.77 -19.30
C PRO A 2 -6.68 -21.25 -17.84
N LEU A 3 -7.04 -22.52 -17.60
CA LEU A 3 -7.16 -23.08 -16.26
C LEU A 3 -5.81 -23.14 -15.51
N ARG A 4 -4.72 -23.55 -16.19
CA ARG A 4 -3.36 -23.59 -15.59
C ARG A 4 -2.94 -22.22 -15.08
N ASN A 5 -3.19 -21.20 -15.90
CA ASN A 5 -2.83 -19.83 -15.61
C ASN A 5 -3.62 -19.29 -14.42
N ILE A 6 -4.93 -19.51 -14.38
CA ILE A 6 -5.81 -19.14 -13.26
C ILE A 6 -5.38 -19.86 -11.98
N LEU A 7 -5.11 -21.15 -12.03
CA LEU A 7 -4.66 -21.93 -10.88
C LEU A 7 -3.31 -21.43 -10.36
N SER A 8 -2.35 -21.15 -11.24
CA SER A 8 -1.04 -20.60 -10.83
C SER A 8 -1.16 -19.21 -10.20
N ALA A 9 -2.05 -18.36 -10.72
CA ALA A 9 -2.35 -17.06 -10.16
C ALA A 9 -3.00 -17.19 -8.77
N LEU A 10 -4.00 -18.07 -8.62
CA LEU A 10 -4.64 -18.34 -7.34
C LEU A 10 -3.66 -18.89 -6.31
N LEU A 11 -2.83 -19.87 -6.70
CA LEU A 11 -1.81 -20.45 -5.83
C LEU A 11 -0.81 -19.39 -5.38
N PHE A 12 -0.34 -18.55 -6.31
CA PHE A 12 0.56 -17.45 -5.98
C PHE A 12 -0.09 -16.46 -5.00
N TYR A 13 -1.35 -16.07 -5.24
CA TYR A 13 -2.10 -15.20 -4.32
C TYR A 13 -2.20 -15.81 -2.92
N LEU A 14 -2.60 -17.08 -2.81
CA LEU A 14 -2.74 -17.77 -1.52
C LEU A 14 -1.39 -17.88 -0.79
N LEU A 15 -0.32 -18.21 -1.51
CA LEU A 15 1.03 -18.28 -0.94
C LEU A 15 1.48 -16.93 -0.39
N VAL A 16 1.28 -15.86 -1.16
CA VAL A 16 1.65 -14.50 -0.72
C VAL A 16 0.76 -14.02 0.42
N LEU A 17 -0.52 -14.38 0.42
CA LEU A 17 -1.45 -14.07 1.51
C LEU A 17 -1.04 -14.75 2.82
N ILE A 18 -0.73 -16.05 2.79
CA ILE A 18 -0.22 -16.80 3.94
C ILE A 18 1.09 -16.19 4.42
N TYR A 19 2.00 -15.89 3.49
CA TYR A 19 3.29 -15.29 3.80
C TYR A 19 3.14 -13.93 4.49
N PHE A 20 2.34 -13.02 3.94
CA PHE A 20 2.13 -11.70 4.54
C PHE A 20 1.34 -11.75 5.84
N SER A 21 0.39 -12.67 5.98
CA SER A 21 -0.29 -12.93 7.26
C SER A 21 0.73 -13.31 8.33
N GLY A 22 1.56 -14.32 8.08
CA GLY A 22 2.59 -14.77 9.02
C GLY A 22 3.65 -13.70 9.28
N PHE A 23 4.09 -12.97 8.25
CA PHE A 23 5.06 -11.88 8.39
C PHE A 23 4.52 -10.75 9.27
N TYR A 24 3.27 -10.31 9.02
CA TYR A 24 2.65 -9.26 9.82
C TYR A 24 2.40 -9.71 11.26
N GLN A 25 1.94 -10.94 11.48
CA GLN A 25 1.82 -11.51 12.84
C GLN A 25 3.18 -11.56 13.56
N ALA A 26 4.25 -11.93 12.86
CA ALA A 26 5.59 -11.93 13.44
C ALA A 26 6.04 -10.52 13.85
N VAL A 27 5.81 -9.52 12.99
CA VAL A 27 6.11 -8.10 13.30
C VAL A 27 5.32 -7.62 14.52
N GLN A 28 4.06 -8.01 14.66
CA GLN A 28 3.22 -7.63 15.81
C GLN A 28 3.58 -8.36 17.11
N SER A 29 4.26 -9.52 17.02
CA SER A 29 4.51 -10.35 18.21
C SER A 29 5.39 -9.67 19.25
N GLN A 30 6.47 -9.01 18.82
CA GLN A 30 7.45 -8.37 19.68
C GLN A 30 8.17 -7.24 18.94
N VAL A 31 8.47 -6.15 19.65
CA VAL A 31 9.17 -4.99 19.07
C VAL A 31 10.54 -5.35 18.50
N VAL A 32 11.27 -6.27 19.16
CA VAL A 32 12.57 -6.76 18.65
C VAL A 32 12.40 -7.45 17.30
N VAL A 33 11.34 -8.25 17.14
CA VAL A 33 11.04 -8.92 15.88
C VAL A 33 10.63 -7.90 14.82
N ALA A 34 9.84 -6.87 15.17
CA ALA A 34 9.53 -5.77 14.27
C ALA A 34 10.80 -5.07 13.75
N VAL A 35 11.76 -4.75 14.62
CA VAL A 35 13.05 -4.15 14.24
C VAL A 35 13.82 -5.06 13.29
N ILE A 36 13.95 -6.35 13.64
CA ILE A 36 14.70 -7.31 12.83
C ILE A 36 14.07 -7.43 11.44
N LEU A 37 12.77 -7.64 11.36
CA LEU A 37 12.09 -7.95 10.09
C LEU A 37 11.89 -6.72 9.19
N THR A 38 11.61 -5.54 9.77
CA THR A 38 11.26 -4.36 8.98
C THR A 38 12.44 -3.42 8.70
N LEU A 39 13.47 -3.42 9.56
CA LEU A 39 14.61 -2.52 9.44
C LEU A 39 15.91 -3.27 9.13
N LEU A 40 16.24 -4.33 9.87
CA LEU A 40 17.51 -5.02 9.70
C LEU A 40 17.52 -5.95 8.49
N LEU A 41 16.44 -6.69 8.24
CA LEU A 41 16.37 -7.67 7.15
C LEU A 41 16.64 -7.03 5.77
N PRO A 42 16.02 -5.89 5.39
CA PRO A 42 16.33 -5.24 4.12
C PRO A 42 17.81 -4.83 3.99
N ILE A 43 18.45 -4.43 5.09
CA ILE A 43 19.87 -4.03 5.12
C ILE A 43 20.78 -5.26 4.98
N LEU A 44 20.53 -6.30 5.78
CA LEU A 44 21.32 -7.52 5.80
C LEU A 44 21.28 -8.25 4.46
N PHE A 45 20.11 -8.28 3.83
CA PHE A 45 19.89 -8.96 2.56
C PHE A 45 19.96 -8.01 1.35
N TRP A 46 20.45 -6.77 1.52
CA TRP A 46 20.60 -5.81 0.42
C TRP A 46 21.46 -6.35 -0.73
N ARG A 47 22.42 -7.24 -0.44
CA ARG A 47 23.26 -7.90 -1.45
C ARG A 47 22.47 -8.74 -2.47
N LEU A 48 21.24 -9.13 -2.15
CA LEU A 48 20.36 -9.86 -3.06
C LEU A 48 19.62 -8.96 -4.05
N VAL A 49 19.64 -7.64 -3.86
CA VAL A 49 19.00 -6.66 -4.75
C VAL A 49 19.63 -6.72 -6.13
N LYS A 50 18.78 -6.86 -7.14
CA LYS A 50 19.17 -6.92 -8.55
C LYS A 50 18.77 -5.62 -9.26
N PRO A 51 19.42 -5.30 -10.40
CA PRO A 51 18.91 -4.26 -11.27
C PRO A 51 17.56 -4.70 -11.83
N VAL A 52 16.50 -3.97 -11.50
CA VAL A 52 15.13 -4.22 -11.96
C VAL A 52 14.54 -2.97 -12.59
N ASP A 53 13.53 -3.14 -13.44
CA ASP A 53 12.77 -2.00 -13.97
C ASP A 53 12.25 -1.12 -12.82
N ASN A 54 12.26 0.21 -12.97
CA ASN A 54 11.86 1.16 -11.93
C ASN A 54 12.56 1.00 -10.56
N GLN A 55 13.77 0.42 -10.50
CA GLN A 55 14.51 0.22 -9.24
C GLN A 55 14.62 1.50 -8.40
N GLN A 56 14.88 2.66 -9.03
CA GLN A 56 14.98 3.93 -8.31
C GLN A 56 13.66 4.34 -7.64
N GLU A 57 12.52 4.13 -8.29
CA GLU A 57 11.19 4.43 -7.73
C GLU A 57 10.90 3.48 -6.56
N ILE A 58 11.12 2.17 -6.75
CA ILE A 58 10.94 1.15 -5.72
C ILE A 58 11.82 1.43 -4.50
N THR A 59 13.09 1.77 -4.70
CA THR A 59 14.03 2.05 -3.61
C THR A 59 13.63 3.30 -2.82
N ARG A 60 13.16 4.36 -3.50
CA ARG A 60 12.68 5.58 -2.82
C ARG A 60 11.44 5.29 -1.96
N ILE A 61 10.49 4.50 -2.48
CA ILE A 61 9.31 4.10 -1.72
C ILE A 61 9.71 3.22 -0.54
N LEU A 62 10.61 2.26 -0.75
CA LEU A 62 11.12 1.39 0.31
C LEU A 62 11.76 2.20 1.45
N ILE A 63 12.60 3.18 1.15
CA ILE A 63 13.22 4.06 2.17
C ILE A 63 12.14 4.83 2.95
N LEU A 64 11.15 5.38 2.24
CA LEU A 64 10.05 6.12 2.85
C LEU A 64 9.24 5.21 3.80
N GLU A 65 8.88 4.01 3.34
CA GLU A 65 8.12 3.04 4.15
C GLU A 65 8.95 2.45 5.30
N SER A 66 10.26 2.26 5.13
CA SER A 66 11.18 1.92 6.24
C SER A 66 11.24 3.02 7.29
N ALA A 67 11.20 4.31 6.89
CA ALA A 67 11.13 5.41 7.83
C ALA A 67 9.82 5.38 8.63
N PHE A 68 8.69 5.01 8.01
CA PHE A 68 7.44 4.79 8.73
C PHE A 68 7.52 3.61 9.70
N ASN A 69 8.08 2.48 9.29
CA ASN A 69 8.28 1.34 10.18
C ASN A 69 9.16 1.72 11.39
N LEU A 70 10.17 2.58 11.18
CA LEU A 70 10.96 3.15 12.27
C LEU A 70 10.10 4.01 13.21
N LEU A 71 9.23 4.88 12.68
CA LEU A 71 8.29 5.66 13.51
C LEU A 71 7.39 4.74 14.35
N CYS A 72 6.88 3.66 13.76
CA CYS A 72 6.11 2.65 14.50
C CYS A 72 6.92 2.01 15.62
N VAL A 73 8.18 1.60 15.37
CA VAL A 73 9.06 1.05 16.41
C VAL A 73 9.30 2.06 17.54
N VAL A 74 9.59 3.33 17.20
CA VAL A 74 9.80 4.40 18.18
C VAL A 74 8.53 4.62 19.02
N ALA A 75 7.35 4.51 18.41
CA ALA A 75 6.06 4.61 19.10
C ALA A 75 5.82 3.44 20.05
N LEU A 76 6.08 2.21 19.60
CA LEU A 76 5.95 0.99 20.42
C LEU A 76 6.88 1.01 21.63
N LEU A 77 8.10 1.53 21.47
CA LEU A 77 9.07 1.69 22.56
C LEU A 77 8.78 2.89 23.47
N HIS A 78 7.77 3.72 23.15
CA HIS A 78 7.44 4.95 23.89
C HIS A 78 8.66 5.88 24.08
N ILE A 79 9.57 5.93 23.11
CA ILE A 79 10.80 6.74 23.21
C ILE A 79 10.47 8.24 23.21
N ILE A 80 9.43 8.64 22.49
CA ILE A 80 8.96 10.02 22.41
C ILE A 80 7.47 10.11 22.73
N PRO A 81 6.97 11.27 23.23
CA PRO A 81 5.56 11.45 23.52
C PRO A 81 4.68 11.27 22.26
N PHE A 82 3.50 10.67 22.41
CA PHE A 82 2.59 10.43 21.29
C PHE A 82 2.16 11.71 20.56
N SER A 83 2.11 12.86 21.24
CA SER A 83 1.81 14.16 20.59
C SER A 83 2.90 14.60 19.60
N VAL A 84 4.16 14.21 19.82
CA VAL A 84 5.26 14.41 18.88
C VAL A 84 5.21 13.35 17.79
N MET A 85 4.85 12.11 18.15
CA MET A 85 4.70 11.01 17.20
C MET A 85 3.61 11.29 16.16
N ASP A 86 2.46 11.84 16.57
CA ASP A 86 1.37 12.23 15.66
C ASP A 86 1.86 13.23 14.61
N LYS A 87 2.69 14.21 15.00
CA LYS A 87 3.31 15.15 14.07
C LYS A 87 4.23 14.46 13.09
N ALA A 88 5.02 13.50 13.55
CA ALA A 88 5.89 12.71 12.67
C ALA A 88 5.09 11.87 11.65
N PHE A 89 4.01 11.22 12.08
CA PHE A 89 3.11 10.50 11.18
C PHE A 89 2.40 11.42 10.19
N MET A 90 1.93 12.60 10.62
CA MET A 90 1.36 13.59 9.70
C MET A 90 2.37 14.01 8.63
N VAL A 91 3.60 14.32 9.03
CA VAL A 91 4.69 14.67 8.10
C VAL A 91 4.95 13.52 7.13
N PHE A 92 4.99 12.28 7.61
CA PHE A 92 5.12 11.10 6.76
C PHE A 92 3.99 11.02 5.71
N PHE A 93 2.72 11.13 6.11
CA PHE A 93 1.59 11.08 5.18
C PHE A 93 1.63 12.22 4.16
N VAL A 94 2.06 13.42 4.56
CA VAL A 94 2.26 14.55 3.64
C VAL A 94 3.34 14.23 2.60
N PHE A 95 4.49 13.68 3.02
CA PHE A 95 5.54 13.28 2.09
C PHE A 95 5.11 12.15 1.16
N GLN A 96 4.39 11.15 1.69
CA GLN A 96 3.91 10.02 0.88
C GLN A 96 2.88 10.47 -0.14
N ALA A 97 1.86 11.23 0.28
CA ALA A 97 0.85 11.79 -0.61
C ALA A 97 1.48 12.74 -1.66
N GLY A 98 2.32 13.67 -1.21
CA GLY A 98 3.03 14.60 -2.09
C GLY A 98 3.91 13.89 -3.12
N GLY A 99 4.62 12.84 -2.70
CA GLY A 99 5.42 11.99 -3.58
C GLY A 99 4.60 11.37 -4.71
N PHE A 100 3.47 10.74 -4.38
CA PHE A 100 2.56 10.17 -5.38
C PHE A 100 1.98 11.21 -6.33
N LEU A 101 1.50 12.34 -5.81
CA LEU A 101 0.95 13.43 -6.62
C LEU A 101 1.99 13.99 -7.60
N LEU A 102 3.24 14.18 -7.15
CA LEU A 102 4.33 14.66 -8.00
C LEU A 102 4.68 13.67 -9.10
N VAL A 103 4.75 12.36 -8.78
CA VAL A 103 5.03 11.31 -9.77
C VAL A 103 3.94 11.26 -10.84
N GLN A 104 2.66 11.26 -10.44
CA GLN A 104 1.54 11.22 -11.38
C GLN A 104 1.43 12.49 -12.23
N LYS A 105 1.72 13.67 -11.66
CA LYS A 105 1.82 14.92 -12.41
C LYS A 105 2.91 14.85 -13.47
N ARG A 106 4.10 14.35 -13.13
CA ARG A 106 5.22 14.17 -14.09
C ARG A 106 4.88 13.18 -15.20
N LYS A 107 4.19 12.09 -14.86
CA LYS A 107 3.68 11.09 -15.81
C LYS A 107 2.45 11.58 -16.62
N LYS A 108 1.96 12.80 -16.37
CA LYS A 108 0.72 13.36 -16.98
C LYS A 108 -0.52 12.47 -16.79
N ALA A 109 -0.56 11.69 -15.71
CA ALA A 109 -1.64 10.76 -15.39
C ALA A 109 -2.77 11.49 -14.65
N TRP A 110 -3.45 12.43 -15.32
CA TRP A 110 -4.41 13.36 -14.68
C TRP A 110 -5.59 12.69 -13.97
N LEU A 111 -6.14 11.60 -14.55
CA LEU A 111 -7.23 10.87 -13.90
C LEU A 111 -6.76 10.12 -12.65
N SER A 112 -5.55 9.56 -12.68
CA SER A 112 -4.94 8.96 -11.48
C SER A 112 -4.61 10.00 -10.42
N LEU A 113 -4.15 11.18 -10.84
CA LEU A 113 -3.92 12.31 -9.96
C LEU A 113 -5.19 12.70 -9.20
N ALA A 114 -6.34 12.73 -9.88
CA ALA A 114 -7.62 13.05 -9.24
C ALA A 114 -8.01 12.02 -8.16
N VAL A 115 -7.77 10.73 -8.40
CA VAL A 115 -8.01 9.68 -7.39
C VAL A 115 -7.04 9.82 -6.21
N SER A 116 -5.76 10.10 -6.47
CA SER A 116 -4.77 10.37 -5.40
C SER A 116 -5.12 11.62 -4.59
N LEU A 117 -5.73 12.64 -5.20
CA LEU A 117 -6.26 13.80 -4.48
C LEU A 117 -7.42 13.41 -3.57
N CYS A 118 -8.35 12.55 -4.04
CA CYS A 118 -9.42 12.01 -3.18
C CYS A 118 -8.84 11.24 -1.99
N LEU A 119 -7.80 10.43 -2.22
CA LEU A 119 -7.12 9.69 -1.15
C LEU A 119 -6.44 10.65 -0.15
N SER A 120 -5.71 11.64 -0.66
CA SER A 120 -5.02 12.64 0.18
C SER A 120 -6.01 13.44 1.02
N PHE A 121 -7.14 13.85 0.42
CA PHE A 121 -8.23 14.52 1.11
C PHE A 121 -8.83 13.62 2.19
N ALA A 122 -9.13 12.35 1.89
CA ALA A 122 -9.69 11.43 2.87
C ALA A 122 -8.73 11.16 4.05
N ILE A 123 -7.42 11.07 3.80
CA ILE A 123 -6.40 10.99 4.86
C ILE A 123 -6.41 12.25 5.72
N LEU A 124 -6.50 13.44 5.10
CA LEU A 124 -6.56 14.70 5.84
C LEU A 124 -7.81 14.79 6.71
N VAL A 125 -8.99 14.43 6.19
CA VAL A 125 -10.25 14.41 6.96
C VAL A 125 -10.13 13.47 8.15
N TRP A 126 -9.56 12.27 7.94
CA TRP A 126 -9.30 11.33 9.03
C TRP A 126 -8.40 11.94 10.09
N ILE A 127 -7.25 12.52 9.71
CA ILE A 127 -6.30 13.15 10.65
C ILE A 127 -6.95 14.29 11.45
N VAL A 128 -7.79 15.12 10.82
CA VAL A 128 -8.46 16.26 11.49
C VAL A 128 -9.50 15.81 12.51
N GLN A 129 -10.19 14.71 12.27
CA GLN A 129 -11.18 14.14 13.19
C GLN A 129 -10.55 13.29 14.29
N ALA A 130 -9.24 13.05 14.20
CA ALA A 130 -8.59 12.05 15.00
C ALA A 130 -8.10 12.59 16.36
N GLY A 131 -7.93 11.67 17.29
CA GLY A 131 -7.34 11.93 18.60
C GLY A 131 -5.82 11.73 18.58
N GLN A 132 -5.28 11.43 19.75
CA GLN A 132 -3.86 11.07 19.91
C GLN A 132 -3.64 9.61 19.54
N THR A 133 -2.49 9.27 18.93
CA THR A 133 -2.10 7.85 18.73
C THR A 133 -2.15 7.07 20.04
N GLN A 134 -2.66 5.84 19.97
CA GLN A 134 -2.79 4.95 21.12
C GLN A 134 -2.11 3.61 20.84
N LEU A 135 -1.52 3.02 21.89
CA LEU A 135 -1.14 1.62 21.89
C LEU A 135 -2.30 0.81 22.47
N LEU A 136 -2.84 -0.13 21.69
CA LEU A 136 -3.87 -1.04 22.13
C LEU A 136 -3.26 -2.18 22.97
N ASP A 137 -4.05 -2.79 23.86
CA ASP A 137 -3.60 -3.89 24.74
C ASP A 137 -3.06 -5.10 23.96
N SER A 138 -3.45 -5.23 22.69
CA SER A 138 -2.98 -6.23 21.72
C SER A 138 -1.59 -5.94 21.15
N GLY A 139 -0.95 -4.84 21.53
CA GLY A 139 0.32 -4.38 20.94
C GLY A 139 0.15 -3.64 19.60
N HIS A 140 -1.10 -3.44 19.15
CA HIS A 140 -1.40 -2.73 17.92
C HIS A 140 -1.31 -1.22 18.10
N LEU A 141 -0.69 -0.55 17.12
CA LEU A 141 -0.58 0.90 17.10
C LEU A 141 -1.79 1.51 16.37
N GLN A 142 -2.71 2.11 17.13
CA GLN A 142 -3.83 2.84 16.56
C GLN A 142 -3.41 4.29 16.28
N LEU A 143 -2.99 4.53 15.03
CA LEU A 143 -2.59 5.85 14.56
C LEU A 143 -3.72 6.86 14.75
N PHE A 144 -3.39 7.98 15.38
CA PHE A 144 -4.32 9.06 15.69
C PHE A 144 -5.55 8.62 16.51
N GLY A 145 -5.47 7.48 17.21
CA GLY A 145 -6.48 7.03 18.19
C GLY A 145 -7.87 6.74 17.63
N THR A 146 -8.01 6.67 16.29
CA THR A 146 -9.30 6.34 15.65
C THR A 146 -9.09 5.31 14.55
N PRO A 147 -10.00 4.32 14.40
CA PRO A 147 -9.92 3.38 13.29
C PRO A 147 -10.03 4.11 11.95
N VAL A 148 -9.28 3.63 10.95
CA VAL A 148 -9.37 4.16 9.58
C VAL A 148 -10.79 3.98 9.05
N PRO A 149 -11.50 5.06 8.64
CA PRO A 149 -12.86 4.97 8.13
C PRO A 149 -12.96 4.05 6.91
N TRP A 150 -14.08 3.35 6.76
CA TRP A 150 -14.27 2.43 5.63
C TRP A 150 -14.20 3.16 4.28
N GLN A 151 -14.63 4.42 4.22
CA GLN A 151 -14.54 5.27 3.04
C GLN A 151 -13.08 5.46 2.62
N LEU A 152 -12.19 5.71 3.58
CA LEU A 152 -10.77 5.84 3.33
C LEU A 152 -10.15 4.50 2.87
N LYS A 153 -10.53 3.38 3.49
CA LYS A 153 -10.13 2.03 3.03
C LYS A 153 -10.59 1.74 1.59
N ALA A 154 -11.81 2.16 1.24
CA ALA A 154 -12.36 2.02 -0.11
C ALA A 154 -11.62 2.89 -1.14
N ILE A 155 -11.39 4.17 -0.83
CA ILE A 155 -10.62 5.08 -1.70
C ILE A 155 -9.20 4.55 -1.91
N TYR A 156 -8.54 4.08 -0.85
CA TYR A 156 -7.22 3.47 -0.95
C TYR A 156 -7.23 2.23 -1.87
N THR A 157 -8.25 1.38 -1.74
CA THR A 157 -8.42 0.19 -2.59
C THR A 157 -8.56 0.58 -4.06
N LEU A 158 -9.40 1.58 -4.37
CA LEU A 158 -9.60 2.08 -5.72
C LEU A 158 -8.32 2.70 -6.30
N TRP A 159 -7.61 3.50 -5.48
CA TRP A 159 -6.32 4.08 -5.83
C TRP A 159 -5.29 2.99 -6.17
N LEU A 160 -5.18 1.94 -5.35
CA LEU A 160 -4.24 0.84 -5.57
C LEU A 160 -4.59 0.05 -6.84
N LEU A 161 -5.87 -0.28 -7.03
CA LEU A 161 -6.34 -0.97 -8.24
C LEU A 161 -6.08 -0.14 -9.49
N GLN A 162 -6.34 1.16 -9.45
CA GLN A 162 -6.06 2.07 -10.55
C GLN A 162 -4.56 2.10 -10.87
N LEU A 163 -3.71 2.26 -9.85
CA LEU A 163 -2.26 2.26 -10.02
C LEU A 163 -1.80 0.97 -10.72
N LEU A 164 -2.23 -0.19 -10.23
CA LEU A 164 -1.79 -1.50 -10.72
C LEU A 164 -2.37 -1.87 -12.09
N LEU A 165 -3.64 -1.55 -12.35
CA LEU A 165 -4.36 -1.95 -13.57
C LEU A 165 -4.25 -0.94 -14.71
N VAL A 166 -3.95 0.32 -14.41
CA VAL A 166 -3.90 1.41 -15.40
C VAL A 166 -2.49 1.96 -15.57
N GLU A 167 -1.82 2.40 -14.50
CA GLU A 167 -0.47 2.96 -14.62
C GLU A 167 0.57 1.87 -14.87
N TYR A 168 0.46 0.74 -14.18
CA TYR A 168 1.34 -0.42 -14.32
C TYR A 168 0.82 -1.46 -15.31
N ARG A 169 -0.13 -1.08 -16.18
CA ARG A 169 -0.73 -1.99 -17.18
C ARG A 169 0.28 -2.66 -18.11
N TYR A 170 1.45 -2.04 -18.31
CA TYR A 170 2.53 -2.57 -19.16
C TYR A 170 3.14 -3.88 -18.63
N ILE A 171 2.92 -4.21 -17.35
CA ILE A 171 3.36 -5.47 -16.73
C ILE A 171 2.39 -6.61 -17.07
N LEU A 172 1.13 -6.28 -17.40
CA LEU A 172 0.12 -7.28 -17.75
C LEU A 172 0.54 -8.04 -19.02
N PRO A 173 0.15 -9.31 -19.18
CA PRO A 173 -0.78 -10.08 -18.34
C PRO A 173 -0.14 -10.71 -17.10
N LYS A 174 1.15 -10.49 -16.80
CA LYS A 174 1.77 -10.99 -15.56
C LYS A 174 1.14 -10.26 -14.37
N VAL A 175 0.57 -11.01 -13.43
CA VAL A 175 -0.22 -10.45 -12.32
C VAL A 175 0.41 -10.69 -10.95
N THR A 176 1.65 -11.15 -10.89
CA THR A 176 2.41 -11.32 -9.64
C THR A 176 2.42 -10.04 -8.79
N LEU A 177 2.76 -8.90 -9.40
CA LEU A 177 2.75 -7.59 -8.73
C LEU A 177 1.35 -7.24 -8.20
N LEU A 178 0.32 -7.42 -9.04
CA LEU A 178 -1.07 -7.16 -8.69
C LEU A 178 -1.50 -8.01 -7.50
N LEU A 179 -1.29 -9.33 -7.58
CA LEU A 179 -1.74 -10.29 -6.59
C LEU A 179 -1.03 -10.11 -5.25
N ALA A 180 0.27 -9.78 -5.25
CA ALA A 180 0.99 -9.51 -4.01
C ALA A 180 0.49 -8.25 -3.30
N HIS A 181 0.25 -7.17 -4.06
CA HIS A 181 -0.36 -5.97 -3.48
C HIS A 181 -1.80 -6.20 -3.00
N LEU A 182 -2.60 -7.01 -3.71
CA LEU A 182 -3.92 -7.40 -3.25
C LEU A 182 -3.86 -8.26 -1.99
N ALA A 183 -2.91 -9.19 -1.88
CA ALA A 183 -2.72 -9.98 -0.67
C ALA A 183 -2.38 -9.09 0.53
N SER A 184 -1.44 -8.16 0.36
CA SER A 184 -1.10 -7.17 1.39
C SER A 184 -2.29 -6.27 1.75
N LEU A 185 -3.09 -5.84 0.78
CA LEU A 185 -4.33 -5.09 1.03
C LEU A 185 -5.35 -5.91 1.83
N THR A 186 -5.54 -7.19 1.50
CA THR A 186 -6.45 -8.08 2.23
C THR A 186 -6.07 -8.18 3.70
N ILE A 187 -4.78 -8.36 4.01
CA ILE A 187 -4.29 -8.35 5.39
C ILE A 187 -4.59 -7.01 6.08
N ALA A 188 -4.30 -5.89 5.40
CA ALA A 188 -4.55 -4.56 5.95
C ALA A 188 -6.03 -4.28 6.21
N LEU A 189 -6.93 -4.72 5.34
CA LEU A 189 -8.38 -4.52 5.51
C LEU A 189 -8.92 -5.25 6.73
N GLN A 190 -8.32 -6.39 7.08
CA GLN A 190 -8.68 -7.21 8.24
C GLN A 190 -8.01 -6.74 9.54
N ALA A 191 -6.93 -5.95 9.44
CA ALA A 191 -6.23 -5.42 10.59
C ALA A 191 -6.92 -4.20 11.22
N GLU A 192 -6.78 -4.06 12.54
CA GLU A 192 -7.23 -2.89 13.29
C GLU A 192 -6.39 -1.64 12.97
N ASP A 193 -5.10 -1.83 12.66
CA ASP A 193 -4.11 -0.81 12.34
C ASP A 193 -3.81 -0.73 10.82
N PHE A 194 -4.86 -0.59 10.01
CA PHE A 194 -4.83 -0.63 8.53
C PHE A 194 -3.54 -0.11 7.86
N PHE A 195 -3.11 1.13 8.16
CA PHE A 195 -1.93 1.71 7.52
C PHE A 195 -0.63 1.03 7.94
N HIS A 196 -0.50 0.63 9.21
CA HIS A 196 0.68 -0.10 9.69
C HIS A 196 0.76 -1.48 9.03
N ALA A 197 -0.32 -2.26 9.06
CA ALA A 197 -0.40 -3.55 8.38
C ALA A 197 -0.09 -3.42 6.88
N ARG A 198 -0.65 -2.40 6.21
CA ARG A 198 -0.43 -2.16 4.79
C ARG A 198 1.02 -1.79 4.50
N ILE A 199 1.61 -0.85 5.22
CA ILE A 199 2.97 -0.34 4.94
C ILE A 199 4.03 -1.39 5.28
N VAL A 200 3.88 -2.13 6.38
CA VAL A 200 4.79 -3.22 6.76
C VAL A 200 4.82 -4.31 5.68
N THR A 201 3.65 -4.77 5.23
CA THR A 201 3.58 -5.82 4.20
C THR A 201 3.95 -5.30 2.81
N ALA A 202 3.63 -4.04 2.48
CA ALA A 202 4.04 -3.39 1.23
C ALA A 202 5.55 -3.24 1.13
N SER A 203 6.19 -2.69 2.16
CA SER A 203 7.63 -2.42 2.18
C SER A 203 8.43 -3.70 2.04
N HIS A 204 8.03 -4.73 2.76
CA HIS A 204 8.63 -6.04 2.63
C HIS A 204 8.45 -6.63 1.23
N PHE A 205 7.26 -6.46 0.62
CA PHE A 205 7.05 -6.86 -0.77
C PHE A 205 7.92 -6.08 -1.77
N LEU A 206 8.11 -4.77 -1.58
CA LEU A 206 8.99 -3.95 -2.43
C LEU A 206 10.43 -4.44 -2.33
N PHE A 207 10.90 -4.77 -1.13
CA PHE A 207 12.21 -5.38 -0.92
C PHE A 207 12.34 -6.73 -1.64
N LEU A 208 11.36 -7.62 -1.49
CA LEU A 208 11.36 -8.90 -2.22
C LEU A 208 11.31 -8.70 -3.74
N SER A 209 10.58 -7.69 -4.22
CA SER A 209 10.51 -7.35 -5.65
C SER A 209 11.87 -6.92 -6.20
N LEU A 210 12.69 -6.23 -5.40
CA LEU A 210 14.08 -5.89 -5.75
C LEU A 210 14.99 -7.12 -5.80
N CYS A 211 14.74 -8.13 -4.96
CA CYS A 211 15.56 -9.34 -4.90
C CYS A 211 15.23 -10.36 -6.00
N PHE A 212 13.95 -10.46 -6.35
CA PHE A 212 13.43 -11.54 -7.21
C PHE A 212 12.90 -11.07 -8.57
N ASP A 213 12.70 -9.76 -8.79
CA ASP A 213 12.09 -9.20 -10.00
C ASP A 213 10.77 -9.89 -10.40
N PHE A 214 9.79 -9.85 -9.51
CA PHE A 214 8.48 -10.46 -9.75
C PHE A 214 7.76 -9.93 -11.00
N LYS A 215 8.18 -8.77 -11.53
CA LYS A 215 7.59 -8.15 -12.73
C LYS A 215 8.07 -8.78 -14.02
N ASN A 216 9.28 -9.38 -14.01
CA ASN A 216 9.81 -10.06 -15.18
C ASN A 216 8.92 -11.25 -15.57
N ARG A 217 8.58 -11.34 -16.86
CA ARG A 217 7.74 -12.43 -17.38
C ARG A 217 8.43 -13.79 -17.25
N GLU A 218 9.75 -13.82 -17.35
CA GLU A 218 10.55 -15.04 -17.21
C GLU A 218 10.61 -15.55 -15.77
N TRP A 219 10.34 -14.69 -14.78
CA TRP A 219 10.35 -15.08 -13.37
C TRP A 219 9.21 -16.07 -13.08
N GLY A 220 9.57 -17.30 -12.68
CA GLY A 220 8.63 -18.41 -12.50
C GLY A 220 8.07 -18.98 -13.82
N GLY A 221 8.51 -18.49 -14.96
CA GLY A 221 8.04 -18.87 -16.30
C GLY A 221 6.98 -17.93 -16.89
N ASN A 222 6.94 -17.85 -18.22
CA ASN A 222 6.12 -16.91 -19.00
C ASN A 222 4.60 -17.05 -18.77
N GLU A 223 4.15 -18.24 -18.39
CA GLU A 223 2.74 -18.53 -18.12
C GLU A 223 2.37 -18.50 -16.62
N PHE A 224 3.37 -18.50 -15.74
CA PHE A 224 3.13 -18.50 -14.30
C PHE A 224 2.48 -17.20 -13.85
N ALA A 225 1.35 -17.29 -13.15
CA ALA A 225 0.58 -16.15 -12.66
C ALA A 225 0.37 -15.08 -13.75
N ALA A 226 -0.04 -15.53 -14.93
CA ALA A 226 -0.38 -14.66 -16.06
C ALA A 226 -1.88 -14.77 -16.37
N LEU A 227 -2.60 -13.65 -16.43
CA LEU A 227 -4.03 -13.63 -16.78
C LEU A 227 -4.25 -12.90 -18.10
N PRO A 228 -4.31 -13.61 -19.25
CA PRO A 228 -4.42 -13.00 -20.58
C PRO A 228 -5.64 -12.08 -20.76
N LEU A 229 -6.73 -12.34 -20.03
CA LEU A 229 -7.92 -11.46 -20.02
C LEU A 229 -7.58 -10.03 -19.58
N LEU A 230 -6.68 -9.87 -18.61
CA LEU A 230 -6.22 -8.55 -18.18
C LEU A 230 -5.29 -7.89 -19.19
N GLY A 231 -4.78 -8.64 -20.18
CA GLY A 231 -4.10 -8.08 -21.35
C GLY A 231 -4.97 -7.09 -22.13
N LYS A 232 -6.31 -7.19 -22.07
CA LYS A 232 -7.23 -6.20 -22.68
C LYS A 232 -7.06 -4.79 -22.11
N LEU A 233 -6.48 -4.65 -20.92
CA LEU A 233 -6.23 -3.36 -20.27
C LEU A 233 -5.12 -2.55 -20.94
N HIS A 234 -4.35 -3.12 -21.87
CA HIS A 234 -3.46 -2.35 -22.74
C HIS A 234 -4.24 -1.41 -23.66
N ASN A 235 -5.52 -1.71 -23.93
CA ASN A 235 -6.38 -0.81 -24.69
C ASN A 235 -6.65 0.47 -23.87
N PRO A 236 -6.26 1.65 -24.37
CA PRO A 236 -6.39 2.89 -23.62
C PRO A 236 -7.84 3.25 -23.31
N ASN A 237 -8.82 2.83 -24.11
CA ASN A 237 -10.23 3.08 -23.85
C ASN A 237 -10.71 2.28 -22.63
N VAL A 238 -10.28 1.02 -22.49
CA VAL A 238 -10.62 0.19 -21.33
C VAL A 238 -9.99 0.76 -20.06
N SER A 239 -8.71 1.18 -20.11
CA SER A 239 -8.07 1.80 -18.94
C SER A 239 -8.72 3.15 -18.57
N LYS A 240 -9.18 3.93 -19.54
CA LYS A 240 -9.94 5.17 -19.28
C LYS A 240 -11.26 4.89 -18.55
N VAL A 241 -12.00 3.86 -18.96
CA VAL A 241 -13.24 3.45 -18.28
C VAL A 241 -12.96 3.09 -16.82
N ILE A 242 -11.93 2.28 -16.56
CA ILE A 242 -11.52 1.92 -15.19
C ILE A 242 -11.20 3.18 -14.39
N ASN A 243 -10.41 4.11 -14.94
CA ASN A 243 -10.10 5.37 -14.28
C ASN A 243 -11.35 6.18 -13.91
N TYR A 244 -12.32 6.31 -14.82
CA TYR A 244 -13.56 7.03 -14.53
C TYR A 244 -14.38 6.34 -13.45
N VAL A 245 -14.49 5.01 -13.48
CA VAL A 245 -15.17 4.25 -12.42
C VAL A 245 -14.47 4.46 -11.08
N CYS A 246 -13.15 4.29 -11.01
CA CYS A 246 -12.38 4.51 -9.78
C CYS A 246 -12.55 5.94 -9.26
N LEU A 247 -12.49 6.94 -10.13
CA LEU A 247 -12.65 8.34 -9.75
C LEU A 247 -14.05 8.65 -9.24
N SER A 248 -15.10 8.23 -9.95
CA SER A 248 -16.48 8.48 -9.54
C SER A 248 -16.78 7.86 -8.18
N VAL A 249 -16.35 6.61 -7.95
CA VAL A 249 -16.57 5.95 -6.65
C VAL A 249 -15.70 6.60 -5.56
N ALA A 250 -14.44 6.94 -5.85
CA ALA A 250 -13.58 7.62 -4.89
C ALA A 250 -14.14 8.99 -4.48
N LEU A 251 -14.69 9.76 -5.43
CA LEU A 251 -15.36 11.04 -5.16
C LEU A 251 -16.59 10.84 -4.27
N LEU A 252 -17.45 9.87 -4.57
CA LEU A 252 -18.62 9.57 -3.73
C LEU A 252 -18.21 9.20 -2.31
N CYS A 253 -17.20 8.34 -2.15
CA CYS A 253 -16.66 7.99 -0.83
C CYS A 253 -16.07 9.20 -0.11
N ALA A 254 -15.33 10.07 -0.81
CA ALA A 254 -14.72 11.26 -0.24
C ALA A 254 -15.77 12.29 0.20
N LEU A 255 -16.82 12.50 -0.60
CA LEU A 255 -17.95 13.36 -0.25
C LEU A 255 -18.73 12.81 0.95
N HIS A 256 -18.98 11.50 0.97
CA HIS A 256 -19.63 10.86 2.11
C HIS A 256 -18.79 10.98 3.38
N LEU A 257 -17.47 10.80 3.29
CA LEU A 257 -16.56 11.03 4.42
C LEU A 257 -16.53 12.50 4.86
N ALA A 258 -16.57 13.45 3.92
CA ALA A 258 -16.64 14.86 4.25
C ALA A 258 -17.94 15.23 4.97
N SER A 259 -19.07 14.61 4.61
CA SER A 259 -20.36 14.87 5.29
C SER A 259 -20.40 14.43 6.75
N THR A 260 -19.46 13.59 7.20
CA THR A 260 -19.34 13.22 8.62
C THR A 260 -18.48 14.20 9.42
N LEU A 261 -17.90 15.23 8.78
CA LEU A 261 -17.26 16.33 9.49
C LEU A 261 -18.32 17.12 10.25
N THR A 262 -18.39 16.91 11.55
CA THR A 262 -19.00 17.91 12.45
C THR A 262 -18.05 19.09 12.49
N LEU A 263 -18.33 20.12 11.67
CA LEU A 263 -17.72 21.43 11.87
C LEU A 263 -18.05 21.87 13.30
N PRO A 264 -17.06 22.19 14.15
CA PRO A 264 -17.38 22.87 15.39
C PRO A 264 -18.09 24.17 15.01
N ILE A 265 -19.31 24.34 15.51
CA ILE A 265 -20.01 25.62 15.45
C ILE A 265 -19.11 26.59 16.22
N LEU A 266 -18.42 27.45 15.48
CA LEU A 266 -17.64 28.57 16.00
C LEU A 266 -18.57 29.62 16.62
#